data_AF-A0AB73I770-F1
#
_entry.id   AF-A0AB73I770-F1
#
_cell.length_a   1.000
_cell.length_b   1.000
_cell.length_c   1.000
_cell.angle_alpha   90.00
_cell.angle_beta   90.00
_cell.angle_gamma   90.00
#
_symmetry.space_group_name_H-M   'P 1'
#
loop_
_entity.id
_entity.type
_entity.pdbx_description
1 polymer ?
#
loop_
_entity_poly.entity_id
_entity_poly.type
_entity_poly.pdbx_seq_one_letter_code
_entity_poly.pdbx_strand_id
1 'polypeptide(L)'
;MNWKEIRARILKRAGDCCEQCKACNGEIIVRGSGKDAGTYMTNEAKVFDAETGEYLGQWHMSNYECNGKGVTIVLTIAHMDHVPENCDDSNLKALCQRCHLAYDAEHHRANAHATRRARKAIGDLFAISDQFASGEAK
;
A
#
# COMPACT_ATOMS: atom_id res chain seq x y z
N MET A 1 14.08 -19.62 -6.77
CA MET A 1 13.53 -18.35 -7.27
C MET A 1 14.49 -17.21 -6.91
N ASN A 2 15.07 -16.50 -7.88
CA ASN A 2 15.98 -15.39 -7.56
C ASN A 2 15.19 -14.07 -7.51
N TRP A 3 14.67 -13.73 -6.33
CA TRP A 3 13.89 -12.50 -6.13
C TRP A 3 14.65 -11.23 -6.47
N LYS A 4 15.97 -11.22 -6.28
CA LYS A 4 16.81 -10.06 -6.62
C LYS A 4 16.78 -9.79 -8.13
N GLU A 5 16.84 -10.83 -8.94
CA GLU A 5 16.77 -10.74 -10.41
C GLU A 5 15.37 -10.33 -10.87
N ILE A 6 14.32 -10.92 -10.31
CA ILE A 6 12.92 -10.55 -10.62
C ILE A 6 12.71 -9.07 -10.31
N ARG A 7 13.06 -8.63 -9.10
CA ARG A 7 12.95 -7.23 -8.70
C ARG A 7 13.70 -6.31 -9.66
N ALA A 8 14.96 -6.63 -9.99
CA ALA A 8 15.77 -5.83 -10.91
C ALA A 8 15.12 -5.72 -12.30
N ARG A 9 14.58 -6.84 -12.82
CA ARG A 9 13.89 -6.87 -14.12
C ARG A 9 12.63 -6.01 -14.12
N ILE A 10 11.77 -6.16 -13.11
CA ILE A 10 10.51 -5.42 -13.04
C ILE A 10 10.76 -3.92 -12.85
N LEU A 11 11.74 -3.53 -12.02
CA LEU A 11 12.11 -2.11 -11.90
C LEU A 11 12.64 -1.53 -13.21
N LYS A 12 13.47 -2.29 -13.93
CA LYS A 12 13.95 -1.86 -15.25
C LYS A 12 12.80 -1.67 -16.24
N ARG A 13 11.82 -2.57 -16.25
CA ARG A 13 10.60 -2.44 -17.09
C ARG A 13 9.79 -1.20 -16.72
N ALA A 14 9.63 -0.95 -15.43
CA ALA A 14 8.87 0.17 -14.91
C ALA A 14 9.58 1.53 -15.05
N GLY A 15 10.79 1.56 -15.61
CA GLY A 15 11.61 2.79 -15.69
C GLY A 15 12.04 3.31 -14.32
N ASP A 16 12.14 2.42 -13.32
CA ASP A 16 12.39 2.75 -11.91
C ASP A 16 11.40 3.77 -11.33
N CYS A 17 10.17 3.79 -11.83
CA CYS A 17 9.07 4.60 -11.31
C CYS A 17 7.83 3.73 -11.05
N CYS A 18 6.93 4.23 -10.19
CA CYS A 18 5.69 3.54 -9.89
C CYS A 18 4.85 3.36 -11.16
N GLU A 19 4.44 2.14 -11.49
CA GLU A 19 3.68 1.86 -12.71
C GLU A 19 2.27 2.50 -12.69
N GLN A 20 1.76 2.82 -11.50
CA GLN A 20 0.51 3.54 -11.30
C GLN A 20 0.72 5.06 -11.26
N CYS A 21 1.31 5.58 -10.17
CA CYS A 21 1.37 7.04 -9.97
C CYS A 21 2.59 7.72 -10.59
N LYS A 22 3.47 7.00 -11.29
CA LYS A 22 4.68 7.53 -11.95
C LYS A 22 5.74 8.18 -11.05
N ALA A 23 5.53 8.23 -9.74
CA ALA A 23 6.55 8.71 -8.79
C ALA A 23 7.80 7.81 -8.84
N CYS A 24 8.98 8.42 -8.95
CA CYS A 24 10.22 7.70 -9.21
C CYS A 24 10.93 7.24 -7.95
N ASN A 25 11.60 6.11 -8.03
CA ASN A 25 12.27 5.48 -6.90
C ASN A 25 13.40 6.36 -6.35
N GLY A 26 13.48 6.49 -5.03
CA GLY A 26 14.45 7.35 -4.35
C GLY A 26 14.15 8.85 -4.39
N GLU A 27 13.17 9.27 -5.19
CA GLU A 27 12.75 10.67 -5.25
C GLU A 27 12.07 11.10 -3.94
N ILE A 28 12.35 12.32 -3.49
CA ILE A 28 11.62 12.94 -2.38
C ILE A 28 10.49 13.76 -2.98
N ILE A 29 9.25 13.41 -2.61
CA ILE A 29 8.05 14.14 -3.02
C ILE A 29 7.26 14.58 -1.78
N VAL A 30 6.41 15.58 -1.94
CA VAL A 30 5.42 15.95 -0.93
C VAL A 30 4.03 15.53 -1.39
N ARG A 31 3.20 15.03 -0.47
CA ARG A 31 1.82 14.65 -0.74
C ARG A 31 0.90 15.83 -0.41
N GLY A 32 0.01 16.13 -1.34
CA GLY A 32 -0.95 17.21 -1.19
C GLY A 32 -1.98 16.92 -0.09
N SER A 33 -2.51 17.98 0.48
CA SER A 33 -3.57 17.96 1.49
C SER A 33 -4.55 19.09 1.25
N GLY A 34 -5.66 19.13 1.99
CA GLY A 34 -6.67 20.15 1.81
C GLY A 34 -7.19 20.17 0.37
N LYS A 35 -7.06 21.32 -0.31
CA LYS A 35 -7.49 21.48 -1.71
C LYS A 35 -6.69 20.63 -2.71
N ASP A 36 -5.46 20.27 -2.37
CA ASP A 36 -4.53 19.54 -3.24
C ASP A 36 -4.46 18.05 -2.87
N ALA A 37 -5.38 17.57 -2.03
CA ALA A 37 -5.48 16.16 -1.69
C ALA A 37 -5.63 15.28 -2.94
N GLY A 38 -4.96 14.13 -2.92
CA GLY A 38 -4.93 13.23 -4.10
C GLY A 38 -3.85 13.59 -5.12
N THR A 39 -3.02 14.60 -4.87
CA THR A 39 -1.86 14.93 -5.73
C THR A 39 -0.53 14.70 -5.02
N TYR A 40 0.57 14.77 -5.76
CA TYR A 40 1.90 14.92 -5.19
C TYR A 40 2.73 15.92 -6.00
N MET A 41 3.64 16.61 -5.31
CA MET A 41 4.57 17.56 -5.91
C MET A 41 6.00 17.07 -5.77
N THR A 42 6.78 17.20 -6.83
CA THR A 42 8.24 16.92 -6.83
C THR A 42 9.04 18.15 -6.39
N ASN A 43 10.33 17.98 -6.16
CA ASN A 43 11.22 19.10 -5.81
C ASN A 43 11.35 20.16 -6.92
N GLU A 44 10.93 19.83 -8.15
CA GLU A 44 10.88 20.75 -9.29
C GLU A 44 9.57 21.54 -9.35
N ALA A 45 8.74 21.44 -8.31
CA ALA A 45 7.42 22.04 -8.21
C ALA A 45 6.40 21.53 -9.26
N LYS A 46 6.67 20.37 -9.86
CA LYS A 46 5.77 19.67 -10.77
C LYS A 46 4.76 18.88 -9.96
N VAL A 47 3.49 19.00 -10.30
CA VAL A 47 2.37 18.38 -9.61
C VAL A 47 1.77 17.29 -10.49
N PHE A 48 1.50 16.16 -9.85
CA PHE A 48 0.96 14.97 -10.50
C PHE A 48 -0.22 14.43 -9.71
N ASP A 49 -1.15 13.80 -10.41
CA ASP A 49 -2.22 13.01 -9.80
C ASP A 49 -1.62 11.78 -9.11
N ALA A 50 -1.96 11.56 -7.84
CA ALA A 50 -1.40 10.47 -7.07
C ALA A 50 -1.95 9.10 -7.48
N GLU A 51 -3.12 9.03 -8.09
CA GLU A 51 -3.80 7.78 -8.49
C GLU A 51 -3.45 7.35 -9.91
N THR A 52 -3.39 8.29 -10.85
CA THR A 52 -3.17 8.04 -12.29
C THR A 52 -1.74 8.36 -12.72
N GLY A 53 -1.03 9.22 -11.98
CA GLY A 53 0.28 9.74 -12.36
C GLY A 53 0.23 10.77 -13.49
N GLU A 54 -0.96 11.31 -13.81
CA GLU A 54 -1.12 12.38 -14.78
C GLU A 54 -0.41 13.66 -14.31
N TYR A 55 0.25 14.36 -15.24
CA TYR A 55 0.89 15.63 -14.95
C TYR A 55 -0.15 16.77 -14.95
N LEU A 56 -0.34 17.41 -13.79
CA LEU A 56 -1.35 18.44 -13.58
C LEU A 56 -0.82 19.86 -13.80
N GLY A 57 0.50 20.03 -13.78
CA GLY A 57 1.15 21.32 -14.03
C GLY A 57 2.28 21.61 -13.07
N GLN A 58 2.78 22.84 -13.10
CA GLN A 58 3.83 23.33 -12.21
C GLN A 58 3.29 24.50 -11.39
N TRP A 59 3.34 24.39 -10.07
CA TRP A 59 2.78 25.40 -9.17
C TRP A 59 3.86 25.94 -8.24
N HIS A 60 3.72 27.17 -7.79
CA HIS A 60 4.63 27.71 -6.79
C HIS A 60 4.45 26.94 -5.46
N MET A 61 5.55 26.56 -4.82
CA MET A 61 5.52 25.73 -3.61
C MET A 61 4.68 26.34 -2.48
N SER A 62 4.63 27.68 -2.36
CA SER A 62 3.79 28.36 -1.36
C SER A 62 2.29 28.24 -1.61
N ASN A 63 1.88 27.90 -2.84
CA ASN A 63 0.47 27.78 -3.22
C ASN A 63 -0.05 26.36 -3.09
N TYR A 64 0.86 25.39 -2.90
CA TYR A 64 0.56 23.97 -2.77
C TYR A 64 0.33 23.60 -1.31
N GLU A 65 -0.88 23.15 -1.00
CA GLU A 65 -1.24 22.64 0.31
C GLU A 65 -0.70 21.22 0.47
N CYS A 66 0.19 21.04 1.44
CA CYS A 66 0.74 19.74 1.76
C CYS A 66 0.89 19.56 3.26
N ASN A 67 1.12 18.32 3.69
CA ASN A 67 1.31 18.00 5.11
C ASN A 67 2.69 18.42 5.67
N GLY A 68 3.48 19.19 4.90
CA GLY A 68 4.83 19.64 5.26
C GLY A 68 5.88 18.54 5.38
N LYS A 69 5.53 17.29 5.04
CA LYS A 69 6.40 16.12 5.14
C LYS A 69 6.78 15.62 3.75
N GLY A 70 8.07 15.70 3.43
CA GLY A 70 8.65 14.98 2.30
C GLY A 70 8.67 13.48 2.57
N VAL A 71 8.38 12.69 1.55
CA VAL A 71 8.40 11.23 1.58
C VAL A 71 9.36 10.75 0.50
N THR A 72 10.37 9.97 0.88
CA THR A 72 11.22 9.25 -0.06
C THR A 72 10.43 8.09 -0.66
N ILE A 73 10.32 8.08 -1.97
CA ILE A 73 9.61 7.03 -2.69
C ILE A 73 10.43 5.76 -2.69
N VAL A 74 9.82 4.67 -2.23
CA VAL A 74 10.39 3.33 -2.30
C VAL A 74 9.46 2.46 -3.14
N LEU A 75 10.03 1.81 -4.16
CA LEU A 75 9.30 0.85 -4.98
C LEU A 75 9.38 -0.56 -4.40
N THR A 76 8.21 -1.18 -4.37
CA THR A 76 7.95 -2.57 -3.99
C THR A 76 7.29 -3.30 -5.15
N ILE A 77 7.44 -4.62 -5.21
CA ILE A 77 6.82 -5.44 -6.25
C ILE A 77 5.57 -6.10 -5.66
N ALA A 78 4.41 -5.78 -6.23
CA ALA A 78 3.11 -6.30 -5.85
C ALA A 78 2.67 -7.42 -6.79
N HIS A 79 2.04 -8.47 -6.24
CA HIS A 79 1.41 -9.55 -6.99
C HIS A 79 -0.05 -9.18 -7.24
N MET A 80 -0.47 -9.13 -8.51
CA MET A 80 -1.81 -8.67 -8.92
C MET A 80 -2.93 -9.68 -8.62
N ASP A 81 -2.58 -10.90 -8.26
CA ASP A 81 -3.50 -11.96 -7.83
C ASP A 81 -3.37 -12.28 -6.33
N HIS A 82 -2.49 -11.58 -5.60
CA HIS A 82 -2.14 -11.85 -4.20
C HIS A 82 -1.60 -13.28 -3.95
N VAL A 83 -1.07 -13.96 -4.97
CA VAL A 83 -0.45 -15.29 -4.86
C VAL A 83 1.07 -15.16 -4.96
N PRO A 84 1.84 -15.37 -3.86
CA PRO A 84 3.29 -15.19 -3.84
C PRO A 84 4.07 -16.09 -4.81
N GLU A 85 3.52 -17.24 -5.17
CA GLU A 85 4.14 -18.21 -6.08
C GLU A 85 4.02 -17.79 -7.55
N ASN A 86 3.04 -16.95 -7.90
CA ASN A 86 2.81 -16.52 -9.27
C ASN A 86 3.68 -15.30 -9.62
N CYS A 87 4.96 -15.56 -9.93
CA CYS A 87 5.90 -14.52 -10.33
C CYS A 87 5.97 -14.27 -11.84
N ASP A 88 4.88 -14.52 -12.59
CA ASP A 88 4.82 -14.12 -14.00
C ASP A 88 4.96 -12.60 -14.12
N ASP A 89 5.73 -12.12 -15.10
CA ASP A 89 5.99 -10.69 -15.25
C ASP A 89 4.69 -9.88 -15.43
N SER A 90 3.66 -10.45 -16.06
CA SER A 90 2.35 -9.81 -16.21
C SER A 90 1.57 -9.70 -14.89
N ASN A 91 1.86 -10.58 -13.93
CA ASN A 91 1.25 -10.58 -12.60
C ASN A 91 2.01 -9.67 -11.60
N LEU A 92 3.18 -9.16 -11.96
CA LEU A 92 3.99 -8.31 -11.07
C LEU A 92 3.89 -6.84 -11.48
N LYS A 93 3.71 -5.96 -10.50
CA LYS A 93 3.81 -4.51 -10.70
C LYS A 93 4.77 -3.83 -9.74
N ALA A 94 5.54 -2.87 -10.23
CA ALA A 94 6.32 -1.97 -9.39
C ALA A 94 5.42 -0.84 -8.87
N LEU A 95 5.12 -0.86 -7.58
CA LEU A 95 4.28 0.14 -6.92
C LEU A 95 5.05 0.84 -5.81
N CYS A 96 4.80 2.15 -5.65
CA CYS A 96 5.29 2.88 -4.49
C CYS A 96 4.52 2.48 -3.23
N GLN A 97 5.09 2.77 -2.06
CA GLN A 97 4.48 2.51 -0.75
C GLN A 97 2.99 2.87 -0.68
N ARG A 98 2.61 4.06 -1.17
CA ARG A 98 1.21 4.53 -1.16
C ARG A 98 0.31 3.66 -2.04
N CYS A 99 0.69 3.45 -3.30
CA CYS A 99 -0.13 2.71 -4.26
C CYS A 99 -0.24 1.23 -3.87
N HIS A 100 0.83 0.63 -3.36
CA HIS A 100 0.81 -0.75 -2.88
C HIS A 100 -0.13 -0.91 -1.69
N LEU A 101 -0.02 -0.03 -0.67
CA LEU A 101 -0.91 -0.07 0.49
C LEU A 101 -2.38 0.17 0.11
N ALA A 102 -2.64 1.03 -0.87
CA ALA A 102 -3.99 1.26 -1.37
C ALA A 102 -4.56 0.01 -2.07
N TYR A 103 -3.73 -0.68 -2.85
CA TYR A 103 -4.10 -1.94 -3.51
C TYR A 103 -4.41 -3.04 -2.48
N ASP A 104 -3.57 -3.20 -1.46
CA ASP A 104 -3.73 -4.25 -0.45
C ASP A 104 -4.82 -3.94 0.60
N ALA A 105 -5.36 -2.72 0.63
CA ALA A 105 -6.25 -2.25 1.71
C ALA A 105 -7.49 -3.14 1.89
N GLU A 106 -8.11 -3.59 0.79
CA GLU A 106 -9.27 -4.48 0.84
C GLU A 106 -8.89 -5.88 1.32
N HIS A 107 -7.80 -6.44 0.80
CA HIS A 107 -7.29 -7.75 1.20
C HIS A 107 -6.94 -7.77 2.70
N HIS A 108 -6.27 -6.72 3.19
CA HIS A 108 -5.95 -6.55 4.60
C HIS A 108 -7.20 -6.37 5.49
N ARG A 109 -8.20 -5.61 5.03
CA ARG A 109 -9.46 -5.45 5.78
C ARG A 109 -10.20 -6.78 5.94
N ALA A 110 -10.24 -7.61 4.89
CA ALA A 110 -10.84 -8.94 4.93
C ALA A 110 -10.11 -9.86 5.92
N ASN A 111 -8.77 -9.92 5.83
CA ASN A 111 -7.95 -10.74 6.72
C ASN A 111 -8.07 -10.28 8.19
N ALA A 112 -7.99 -8.97 8.44
CA ALA A 112 -8.14 -8.43 9.79
C ALA A 112 -9.53 -8.70 10.39
N HIS A 113 -10.58 -8.74 9.57
CA HIS A 113 -11.91 -9.15 10.01
C HIS A 113 -11.96 -10.64 10.35
N ALA A 114 -11.41 -11.51 9.49
CA ALA A 114 -11.33 -12.96 9.73
C ALA A 114 -10.54 -13.29 11.00
N THR A 115 -9.36 -12.69 11.19
CA THR A 115 -8.54 -12.88 12.40
C THR A 115 -9.26 -12.39 13.65
N ARG A 116 -9.93 -11.23 13.61
CA ARG A 116 -10.72 -10.73 14.74
C ARG A 116 -11.89 -11.66 15.08
N ARG A 117 -12.60 -12.18 14.07
CA ARG A 117 -13.67 -13.17 14.27
C ARG A 117 -13.14 -14.48 14.85
N ALA A 118 -12.01 -15.00 14.34
CA ALA A 118 -11.39 -16.22 14.85
C ALA A 118 -10.94 -16.07 16.32
N ARG A 119 -10.33 -14.93 16.67
CA ARG A 119 -9.97 -14.62 18.07
C ARG A 119 -11.19 -14.52 18.97
N LYS A 120 -12.30 -13.93 18.48
CA LYS A 120 -13.56 -13.87 19.23
C LYS A 120 -14.17 -15.26 19.43
N ALA A 121 -14.19 -16.09 18.38
CA ALA A 121 -14.69 -17.46 18.45
C ALA A 121 -13.87 -18.35 19.42
N ILE A 122 -12.55 -18.17 19.47
CA ILE A 122 -11.69 -18.81 20.48
C ILE A 122 -12.06 -18.32 21.89
N GLY A 123 -12.22 -17.00 22.07
CA GLY A 123 -12.65 -16.44 23.36
C GLY A 123 -14.04 -16.94 23.80
N ASP A 124 -14.98 -17.07 22.87
CA ASP A 124 -16.32 -17.60 23.13
C ASP A 124 -16.25 -19.09 23.53
N LEU A 125 -15.35 -19.89 22.93
CA LEU A 125 -15.17 -21.30 23.30
C LEU A 125 -14.73 -21.48 24.76
N PHE A 126 -13.82 -20.62 25.24
CA PHE A 126 -13.34 -20.64 26.63
C PHE A 126 -14.34 -20.01 27.61
N ALA A 127 -15.12 -19.02 27.17
CA ALA A 127 -16.20 -18.45 27.99
C ALA A 127 -17.38 -19.42 28.19
N ILE A 128 -17.62 -20.30 27.22
CA ILE A 128 -18.67 -21.33 27.30
C ILE A 128 -18.23 -22.50 28.19
N SER A 129 -16.95 -22.89 28.22
CA SER A 129 -16.46 -23.95 29.11
C SER A 129 -16.57 -23.62 30.60
N ASP A 130 -16.52 -22.33 30.97
CA ASP A 130 -16.65 -21.89 32.36
C ASP A 130 -18.10 -21.96 32.89
N GLN A 131 -19.10 -22.03 32.01
CA GLN A 131 -20.52 -22.15 32.40
C GLN A 131 -20.95 -23.60 32.68
N PHE A 132 -20.18 -24.59 32.22
CA PHE A 132 -20.46 -26.02 32.44
C PHE A 132 -19.66 -26.63 33.61
N ALA A 133 -18.71 -25.89 34.18
CA ALA A 133 -17.88 -26.36 35.31
C ALA A 133 -18.54 -26.18 36.70
N SER A 134 -19.74 -25.58 36.78
CA SER A 134 -20.45 -25.31 38.04
C SER A 134 -21.64 -26.24 38.31
N GLY A 135 -21.77 -27.34 37.56
CA GLY A 135 -22.97 -28.18 37.51
C GLY A 135 -22.90 -29.59 38.11
N GLU A 136 -21.86 -29.98 38.86
CA GLU A 136 -21.85 -31.27 39.58
C GLU A 136 -21.16 -31.15 40.94
N ALA A 137 -21.95 -31.01 42.01
CA ALA A 137 -21.65 -31.59 43.32
C ALA A 137 -22.84 -31.42 44.27
N LYS A 138 -23.55 -32.54 44.47
CA LYS A 138 -24.35 -32.98 45.64
C LYS A 138 -25.19 -31.97 46.45
#